data_AF-A0A8T4IXL6-F1
#
_entry.id   AF-A0A8T4IXL6-F1
#
_cell.length_a   1.000
_cell.length_b   1.000
_cell.length_c   1.000
_cell.angle_alpha   90.00
_cell.angle_beta   90.00
_cell.angle_gamma   90.00
#
_symmetry.space_group_name_H-M   'P 1'
#
loop_
_entity.id
_entity.type
_entity.pdbx_description
1 polymer ?
#
loop_
_entity_poly.entity_id
_entity_poly.type
_entity_poly.pdbx_seq_one_letter_code
_entity_poly.pdbx_strand_id
1 'polypeptide(L)' 'MEQESEASLGDVIREARKKQGWSQGELGERSGVSRPTIARIEANNDVTTATIAKVARALGLKLELRDDG' A
#
# COMPACT_ATOMS: atom_id res chain seq x y z
N MET A 1 15.06 -3.14 24.17
CA MET A 1 13.79 -3.57 23.56
C MET A 1 13.75 -2.91 22.21
N GLU A 2 13.93 -3.69 21.14
CA GLU A 2 13.64 -3.21 19.79
C GLU A 2 12.17 -2.81 19.81
N GLN A 3 11.87 -1.53 19.56
CA GLN A 3 10.49 -1.12 19.37
C GLN A 3 9.99 -1.88 18.13
N GLU A 4 9.02 -2.78 18.31
CA GLU A 4 8.23 -3.30 17.19
C GLU A 4 7.56 -2.09 16.55
N SER A 5 8.20 -1.54 15.52
CA SER A 5 7.63 -0.42 14.78
C SER A 5 6.34 -0.91 14.15
N GLU A 6 5.22 -0.29 14.50
CA GLU A 6 3.95 -0.56 13.84
C GLU A 6 4.15 -0.52 12.32
N ALA A 7 3.68 -1.55 11.62
CA ALA A 7 3.84 -1.63 10.18
C ALA A 7 3.13 -0.43 9.54
N SER A 8 3.91 0.42 8.88
CA SER A 8 3.35 1.57 8.16
C SER A 8 2.47 1.10 7.00
N LEU A 9 1.55 1.95 6.55
CA LEU A 9 0.70 1.65 5.39
C LEU A 9 1.53 1.24 4.15
N GLY A 10 2.65 1.93 3.91
CA GLY A 10 3.56 1.64 2.81
C GLY A 10 4.20 0.27 2.92
N ASP A 11 4.54 -0.17 4.14
CA ASP A 11 5.09 -1.51 4.38
C ASP A 11 4.04 -2.59 4.16
N VAL A 12 2.81 -2.39 4.64
CA VAL A 12 1.68 -3.32 4.41
C VAL A 12 1.45 -3.52 2.90
N ILE A 13 1.43 -2.43 2.14
CA ILE A 13 1.22 -2.46 0.68
C ILE A 13 2.40 -3.15 -0.03
N ARG A 14 3.64 -2.82 0.35
CA ARG A 14 4.85 -3.43 -0.22
C ARG A 14 4.88 -4.93 0.00
N GLU A 15 4.59 -5.38 1.22
CA GLU A 15 4.62 -6.81 1.56
C GLU A 15 3.48 -7.58 0.92
N ALA A 16 2.27 -7.01 0.86
CA ALA A 16 1.17 -7.62 0.11
C ALA A 16 1.50 -7.76 -1.38
N ARG A 17 2.12 -6.74 -1.99
CA ARG A 17 2.58 -6.82 -3.39
C ARG A 17 3.59 -7.94 -3.60
N LYS A 18 4.61 -8.04 -2.73
CA LYS A 18 5.65 -9.07 -2.83
C LYS A 18 5.07 -10.47 -2.63
N LYS A 19 4.11 -10.66 -1.72
CA LYS A 19 3.40 -11.95 -1.52
C LYS A 19 2.68 -12.42 -2.78
N GLN A 20 2.20 -11.48 -3.59
CA GLN A 20 1.59 -11.77 -4.89
C GLN A 20 2.62 -11.98 -6.02
N GLY A 21 3.90 -11.76 -5.76
CA GLY A 21 4.98 -11.85 -6.75
C GLY A 21 5.02 -10.69 -7.74
N TRP A 22 4.38 -9.56 -7.45
CA TRP A 22 4.28 -8.44 -8.40
C TRP A 22 5.41 -7.41 -8.21
N SER A 23 5.88 -6.85 -9.31
CA SER A 23 6.63 -5.60 -9.35
C SER A 23 5.72 -4.40 -9.09
N GLN A 24 6.32 -3.24 -8.76
CA GLN A 24 5.55 -2.00 -8.61
C GLN A 24 4.80 -1.59 -9.90
N GLY A 25 5.33 -1.96 -11.07
CA GLY A 25 4.68 -1.74 -12.36
C GLY A 25 3.41 -2.57 -12.51
N GLU A 26 3.51 -3.87 -12.23
CA GLU A 26 2.35 -4.78 -12.29
C GLU A 26 1.27 -4.42 -11.28
N LEU A 27 1.63 -3.99 -10.06
CA LEU A 27 0.63 -3.45 -9.13
C LEU A 27 -0.01 -2.17 -9.67
N GLY A 28 0.78 -1.30 -10.30
CA GLY A 28 0.28 -0.09 -10.95
C GLY A 28 -0.76 -0.41 -12.03
N GLU A 29 -0.43 -1.33 -12.94
CA GLU A 29 -1.34 -1.80 -13.99
C GLU A 29 -2.63 -2.39 -13.42
N ARG A 30 -2.51 -3.30 -12.44
CA ARG A 30 -3.68 -3.96 -11.81
C ARG A 30 -4.55 -3.00 -11.00
N SER A 31 -3.98 -1.94 -10.43
CA SER A 31 -4.70 -0.95 -9.64
C SER A 31 -5.18 0.27 -10.45
N GLY A 32 -4.76 0.40 -11.71
CA GLY A 32 -5.02 1.58 -12.52
C GLY A 32 -4.30 2.83 -12.01
N VAL A 33 -3.12 2.66 -11.41
CA VAL A 33 -2.29 3.70 -10.80
C VAL A 33 -0.89 3.65 -11.41
N SER A 34 -0.22 4.80 -11.58
CA SER A 34 1.12 4.82 -12.17
C SER A 34 2.17 4.17 -11.24
N ARG A 35 3.18 3.50 -11.80
CA ARG A 35 4.31 2.94 -11.04
C ARG A 35 4.95 3.96 -10.08
N PRO A 36 5.23 5.23 -10.46
CA PRO A 36 5.77 6.22 -9.52
C PRO A 36 4.84 6.50 -8.34
N THR A 37 3.52 6.40 -8.54
CA THR A 37 2.56 6.55 -7.43
C THR A 37 2.60 5.34 -6.50
N ILE A 38 2.73 4.11 -7.02
CA ILE A 38 3.00 2.93 -6.18
C ILE A 38 4.27 3.11 -5.36
N ALA A 39 5.35 3.59 -5.96
CA ALA A 39 6.61 3.84 -5.26
C ALA A 39 6.46 4.88 -4.14
N ARG A 40 5.69 5.95 -4.36
CA ARG A 40 5.37 6.95 -3.32
C ARG A 40 4.57 6.36 -2.17
N ILE A 41 3.57 5.53 -2.47
CA ILE A 41 2.76 4.84 -1.45
C ILE A 41 3.64 3.96 -0.56
N GLU A 42 4.49 3.14 -1.17
CA GLU A 42 5.39 2.25 -0.43
C GLU A 42 6.46 3.02 0.38
N ALA A 43 6.74 4.26 0.00
CA ALA A 43 7.63 5.15 0.72
C ALA A 43 6.91 5.98 1.82
N ASN A 44 5.64 5.72 2.09
CA ASN A 44 4.80 6.47 3.04
C ASN A 44 4.68 7.96 2.71
N ASN A 45 4.75 8.33 1.43
CA ASN A 45 4.50 9.71 1.00
C ASN A 45 3.00 9.99 0.87
N ASP A 46 2.65 11.28 0.94
CA ASP A 46 1.27 11.75 0.80
C ASP A 46 0.65 11.32 -0.54
N VAL A 47 -0.46 10.59 -0.42
CA VAL A 47 -1.34 10.19 -1.52
C VAL A 47 -2.79 10.27 -1.08
N THR A 48 -3.70 10.38 -2.05
CA THR A 48 -5.12 10.43 -1.72
C THR A 48 -5.62 9.07 -1.21
N THR A 49 -6.57 9.08 -0.27
CA THR A 49 -7.26 7.87 0.21
C THR A 49 -7.90 7.09 -0.94
N ALA A 50 -8.39 7.78 -1.98
CA ALA A 50 -8.91 7.14 -3.18
C ALA A 50 -7.83 6.31 -3.92
N THR A 51 -6.59 6.79 -3.97
CA THR A 51 -5.47 6.05 -4.56
C THR A 51 -5.11 4.84 -3.71
N ILE A 52 -5.05 5.01 -2.38
CA ILE A 52 -4.81 3.91 -1.44
C ILE A 52 -5.89 2.83 -1.60
N ALA A 53 -7.17 3.22 -1.70
CA ALA A 53 -8.28 2.29 -1.86
C ALA A 53 -8.18 1.48 -3.18
N LYS A 54 -7.77 2.09 -4.29
CA LYS A 54 -7.54 1.37 -5.56
C LYS A 54 -6.45 0.31 -5.42
N VAL A 55 -5.34 0.67 -4.78
CA VAL A 55 -4.20 -0.22 -4.56
C VAL A 55 -4.58 -1.36 -3.61
N ALA A 56 -5.24 -1.05 -2.49
CA ALA A 56 -5.73 -2.05 -1.54
C ALA A 56 -6.67 -3.05 -2.22
N ARG A 57 -7.63 -2.57 -3.03
CA ARG A 57 -8.54 -3.43 -3.80
C ARG A 57 -7.79 -4.36 -4.75
N ALA A 58 -6.79 -3.86 -5.48
CA ALA A 58 -5.99 -4.68 -6.40
C ALA A 58 -5.20 -5.76 -5.67
N LEU A 59 -4.79 -5.51 -4.42
CA LEU A 59 -4.08 -6.47 -3.58
C LEU A 59 -5.00 -7.44 -2.82
N GLY A 60 -6.33 -7.27 -2.90
CA GLY A 60 -7.29 -8.04 -2.11
C GLY A 60 -7.33 -7.64 -0.63
N LEU A 61 -6.89 -6.43 -0.30
CA LEU A 61 -6.91 -5.87 1.05
C LEU A 61 -8.15 -5.02 1.29
N LYS A 62 -8.50 -4.86 2.58
CA LYS A 62 -9.56 -3.97 3.05
C LYS A 62 -8.92 -2.81 3.82
N LEU A 63 -9.35 -1.59 3.52
CA LEU A 63 -8.99 -0.40 4.30
C LEU A 63 -9.98 -0.23 5.45
N GLU A 64 -9.49 -0.09 6.67
CA GLU A 64 -10.29 0.13 7.88
C GLU A 64 -9.79 1.39 8.58
N LEU A 65 -10.71 2.29 8.94
CA LEU A 65 -10.42 3.41 9.83
C LEU A 65 -10.66 2.93 11.25
N ARG A 66 -9.68 3.16 12.13
CA ARG A 66 -9.79 2.92 13.56
C ARG A 66 -9.64 4.26 14.26
N ASP A 67 -10.49 4.47 15.25
CA ASP A 67 -10.38 5.58 16.17
C ASP A 67 -9.57 5.09 17.36
N ASP A 68 -8.52 5.82 17.73
CA ASP A 68 -7.63 5.42 18.81
C ASP A 68 -8.16 5.87 20.19
N GLY A 69 -9.28 6.60 20.22
CA GLY A 69 -9.98 7.08 21.41
C GLY A 69 -9.62 8.50 21.82
#